data_AF-A0A2N3B832-F1
#
_entry.id   AF-A0A2N3B832-F1
#
_cell.length_a   1.000
_cell.length_b   1.000
_cell.length_c   1.000
_cell.angle_alpha   90.00
_cell.angle_beta   90.00
_cell.angle_gamma   90.00
#
_symmetry.space_group_name_H-M   'P 1'
#
loop_
_entity.id
_entity.type
_entity.pdbx_description
1 polymer ?
#
loop_
_entity_poly.entity_id
_entity_poly.type
_entity_poly.pdbx_seq_one_letter_code
_entity_poly.pdbx_strand_id
1 'polypeptide(L)'
;MQTDRFSSDNSAAGTVHVGAWAAILCAADGAEERLGDCAGEKSIPAGLRRRLGPLSRMGVSCGLGVAPHGDADIVFCSRHGDIALAHQLLSALIEGEPLSPAGFSMSVHNTVPGVLDLARKARIGHTAIAAGAQTLSAGLVEAWFRLAARPR
;
A
#
# COMPACT_ATOMS: atom_id res chain seq x y z
N MET A 1 42.91 -19.20 8.72
CA MET A 1 41.55 -18.86 8.29
C MET A 1 41.35 -17.38 8.61
N GLN A 2 41.69 -16.51 7.66
CA GLN A 2 41.60 -15.05 7.80
C GLN A 2 40.11 -14.67 7.81
N THR A 3 39.68 -13.99 8.86
CA THR A 3 38.39 -13.31 8.89
C THR A 3 38.52 -12.06 8.03
N ASP A 4 37.99 -12.11 6.81
CA ASP A 4 37.82 -10.92 5.99
C ASP A 4 36.94 -9.93 6.75
N ARG A 5 37.55 -8.82 7.16
CA ARG A 5 36.82 -7.65 7.64
C ARG A 5 36.07 -7.11 6.44
N PHE A 6 34.74 -7.19 6.49
CA PHE A 6 33.90 -6.33 5.67
C PHE A 6 34.28 -4.88 5.97
N SER A 7 35.10 -4.31 5.10
CA SER A 7 35.32 -2.87 5.04
C SER A 7 34.03 -2.24 4.51
N SER A 8 33.10 -1.92 5.41
CA SER A 8 31.95 -1.10 5.07
C SER A 8 32.44 0.33 4.89
N ASP A 9 32.89 0.65 3.68
CA ASP A 9 33.04 2.02 3.24
C ASP A 9 31.63 2.62 3.16
N ASN A 10 31.14 3.14 4.29
CA ASN A 10 29.77 3.63 4.49
C ASN A 10 29.58 5.03 3.88
N SER A 11 30.45 5.43 2.97
CA SER A 11 30.53 6.78 2.40
C SER A 11 29.59 7.01 1.21
N ALA A 12 28.86 5.96 0.76
CA ALA A 12 27.99 6.03 -0.41
C ALA A 12 26.52 5.61 -0.16
N ALA A 13 26.10 5.39 1.10
CA ALA A 13 24.70 5.17 1.39
C ALA A 13 23.96 6.51 1.27
N GLY A 14 23.31 6.74 0.13
CA GLY A 14 22.51 7.95 -0.09
C GLY A 14 21.50 8.17 1.05
N THR A 15 21.34 9.41 1.49
CA THR A 15 20.31 9.73 2.48
C THR A 15 18.95 9.81 1.78
N VAL A 16 17.93 9.15 2.32
CA VAL A 16 16.53 9.32 1.90
C VAL A 16 15.81 10.16 2.95
N HIS A 17 15.06 11.16 2.48
CA HIS A 17 14.28 12.04 3.33
C HIS A 17 12.79 11.75 3.14
N VAL A 18 12.03 11.82 4.23
CA VAL A 18 10.56 11.77 4.16
C VAL A 18 10.05 13.13 3.69
N GLY A 19 9.50 13.19 2.48
CA GLY A 19 8.96 14.44 1.92
C GLY A 19 7.57 14.81 2.46
N ALA A 20 6.73 13.81 2.69
CA ALA A 20 5.38 13.95 3.25
C ALA A 20 4.98 12.64 3.94
N TRP A 21 4.04 12.70 4.89
CA TRP A 21 3.53 11.52 5.58
C TRP A 21 2.06 11.69 5.94
N ALA A 22 1.36 10.56 6.02
CA ALA A 22 -0.03 10.49 6.44
C ALA A 22 -0.26 9.18 7.20
N ALA A 23 -1.12 9.22 8.20
CA ALA A 23 -1.52 8.04 8.94
C ALA A 23 -3.01 8.07 9.29
N ILE A 24 -3.58 6.88 9.42
CA ILE A 24 -4.91 6.67 9.99
C ILE A 24 -4.74 5.61 11.07
N LEU A 25 -5.10 5.96 12.30
CA LEU A 25 -5.12 5.05 13.44
C LEU A 25 -6.58 4.66 13.68
N CYS A 26 -6.87 3.36 13.65
CA CYS A 26 -8.18 2.83 14.00
C CYS A 26 -8.13 2.21 15.40
N ALA A 27 -8.94 2.73 16.30
CA ALA A 27 -9.18 2.10 17.60
C ALA A 27 -10.13 0.89 17.46
N ALA A 28 -10.16 0.04 18.49
CA ALA A 28 -10.96 -1.18 18.50
C ALA A 28 -12.48 -0.92 18.44
N ASP A 29 -12.92 0.27 18.86
CA ASP A 29 -14.31 0.74 18.79
C ASP A 29 -14.67 1.34 17.42
N GLY A 30 -13.73 1.35 16.48
CA GLY A 30 -13.91 1.92 15.14
C GLY A 30 -13.67 3.42 15.07
N ALA A 31 -13.22 4.09 16.14
CA ALA A 31 -12.81 5.48 16.06
C ALA A 31 -11.56 5.61 15.18
N GLU A 32 -11.60 6.55 14.22
CA GLU A 32 -10.47 6.87 13.35
C GLU A 32 -9.84 8.20 13.75
N GLU A 33 -8.52 8.19 13.98
CA GLU A 33 -7.71 9.40 14.08
C GLU A 33 -6.88 9.54 12.81
N ARG A 34 -6.95 10.72 12.17
CA ARG A 34 -6.22 11.02 10.93
C ARG A 34 -5.10 12.02 11.22
N LEU A 35 -3.91 11.71 10.73
CA LEU A 35 -2.69 12.46 10.99
C LEU A 35 -1.94 12.78 9.70
N GLY A 36 -1.14 13.85 9.74
CA GLY A 36 -0.36 14.31 8.58
C GLY A 36 -1.25 14.75 7.42
N ASP A 37 -0.80 14.52 6.19
CA ASP A 37 -1.46 15.00 4.98
C ASP A 37 -2.61 14.10 4.51
N CYS A 38 -3.17 13.27 5.39
CA CYS A 38 -4.17 12.27 5.03
C CYS A 38 -5.39 12.89 4.33
N ALA A 39 -5.68 12.47 3.09
CA ALA A 39 -6.87 12.93 2.39
C ALA A 39 -8.14 12.29 2.97
N GLY A 40 -9.24 13.05 2.99
CA GLY A 40 -10.54 12.51 3.33
C GLY A 40 -11.01 11.48 2.29
N GLU A 41 -11.84 10.50 2.71
CA GLU A 41 -12.36 9.48 1.78
C GLU A 41 -13.14 10.10 0.59
N LYS A 42 -13.68 11.32 0.76
CA LYS A 42 -14.38 12.05 -0.28
C LYS A 42 -13.49 12.36 -1.49
N SER A 43 -12.17 12.40 -1.31
CA SER A 43 -11.18 12.57 -2.37
C SER A 43 -11.05 11.33 -3.28
N ILE A 44 -11.49 10.16 -2.82
CA ILE A 44 -11.56 8.95 -3.66
C ILE A 44 -12.78 9.08 -4.57
N PRO A 45 -12.65 8.93 -5.91
CA PRO A 45 -13.78 8.95 -6.83
C PRO A 45 -14.89 7.99 -6.37
N ALA A 46 -16.14 8.48 -6.35
CA ALA A 46 -17.25 7.78 -5.70
C ALA A 46 -17.46 6.34 -6.22
N GLY A 47 -17.28 6.11 -7.52
CA GLY A 47 -17.39 4.78 -8.13
C GLY A 47 -16.30 3.79 -7.65
N LEU A 48 -15.09 4.29 -7.38
CA LEU A 48 -14.01 3.49 -6.81
C LEU A 48 -14.24 3.28 -5.31
N ARG A 49 -14.57 4.35 -4.58
CA ARG A 49 -14.78 4.30 -3.12
C ARG A 49 -15.79 3.24 -2.71
N ARG A 50 -16.91 3.12 -3.44
CA ARG A 50 -17.98 2.14 -3.14
C ARG A 50 -17.54 0.68 -3.24
N ARG A 51 -16.43 0.40 -3.94
CA ARG A 51 -15.89 -0.96 -4.15
C ARG A 51 -14.82 -1.33 -3.13
N LEU A 52 -14.34 -0.38 -2.33
CA LEU A 52 -13.24 -0.60 -1.38
C LEU A 52 -13.77 -0.99 -0.01
N GLY A 53 -13.13 -1.96 0.64
CA GLY A 53 -13.26 -2.20 2.07
C GLY A 53 -12.55 -1.12 2.91
N PRO A 54 -12.73 -1.11 4.25
CA PRO A 54 -12.14 -0.10 5.14
C PRO A 54 -10.62 0.06 4.99
N LEU A 55 -9.87 -1.05 5.02
CA LEU A 55 -8.41 -1.04 4.83
C LEU A 55 -8.01 -0.36 3.52
N SER A 56 -8.70 -0.71 2.44
CA SER A 56 -8.40 -0.18 1.12
C SER A 56 -8.72 1.31 1.01
N ARG A 57 -9.82 1.78 1.62
CA ARG A 57 -10.15 3.21 1.67
C ARG A 57 -9.08 3.99 2.45
N MET A 58 -8.62 3.47 3.58
CA MET A 58 -7.56 4.10 4.37
C MET A 58 -6.25 4.23 3.57
N GLY A 59 -5.79 3.15 2.96
CA GLY A 59 -4.55 3.15 2.17
C GLY A 59 -4.61 4.13 0.99
N VAL A 60 -5.72 4.16 0.26
CA VAL A 60 -5.93 5.13 -0.85
C VAL A 60 -6.01 6.57 -0.32
N SER A 61 -6.68 6.81 0.81
CA SER A 61 -6.75 8.12 1.46
C SER A 61 -5.38 8.67 1.84
N CYS A 62 -4.54 7.86 2.51
CA CYS A 62 -3.17 8.28 2.83
C CYS A 62 -2.36 8.55 1.57
N GLY A 63 -2.44 7.66 0.57
CA GLY A 63 -1.75 7.83 -0.70
C GLY A 63 -2.12 9.14 -1.42
N LEU A 64 -3.41 9.41 -1.60
CA LEU A 64 -3.88 10.64 -2.25
C LEU A 64 -3.42 11.91 -1.51
N GLY A 65 -3.23 11.82 -0.20
CA GLY A 65 -2.72 12.90 0.62
C GLY A 65 -1.25 13.23 0.39
N VAL A 66 -0.37 12.24 0.54
CA VAL A 66 1.10 12.44 0.52
C VAL A 66 1.69 12.58 -0.89
N ALA A 67 0.98 12.11 -1.90
CA ALA A 67 1.38 12.23 -3.29
C ALA A 67 0.11 12.45 -4.13
N PRO A 68 -0.36 13.70 -4.23
CA PRO A 68 -1.54 14.01 -5.03
C PRO A 68 -1.28 13.85 -6.54
N HIS A 69 -0.02 13.86 -6.95
CA HIS A 69 0.43 13.72 -8.33
C HIS A 69 0.92 12.29 -8.61
N GLY A 70 0.82 11.87 -9.87
CA GLY A 70 1.10 10.51 -10.35
C GLY A 70 2.51 10.29 -10.85
N ASP A 71 3.52 10.78 -10.14
CA ASP A 71 4.93 10.85 -10.56
C ASP A 71 5.87 9.92 -9.76
N ALA A 72 5.39 9.33 -8.67
CA ALA A 72 6.13 8.37 -7.86
C ALA A 72 5.62 6.93 -8.04
N ASP A 73 6.55 5.96 -8.07
CA ASP A 73 6.20 4.54 -8.01
C ASP A 73 5.59 4.25 -6.64
N ILE A 74 4.65 3.30 -6.59
CA ILE A 74 4.01 2.90 -5.34
C ILE A 74 4.57 1.57 -4.86
N VAL A 75 5.02 1.52 -3.61
CA VAL A 75 5.29 0.27 -2.90
C VAL A 75 4.25 0.12 -1.80
N PHE A 76 3.23 -0.69 -2.07
CA PHE A 76 2.20 -0.99 -1.09
C PHE A 76 2.62 -2.18 -0.23
N CYS A 77 2.47 -2.06 1.08
CA CYS A 77 2.88 -3.08 2.03
C CYS A 77 1.73 -3.38 2.99
N SER A 78 1.33 -4.65 3.07
CA SER A 78 0.37 -5.09 4.07
C SER A 78 0.64 -6.54 4.45
N ARG A 79 0.69 -6.81 5.76
CA ARG A 79 1.00 -8.16 6.26
C ARG A 79 -0.07 -9.18 5.88
N HIS A 80 -1.33 -8.75 5.89
CA HIS A 80 -2.49 -9.65 5.76
C HIS A 80 -3.41 -9.29 4.60
N GLY A 81 -3.24 -8.12 3.95
CA GLY A 81 -4.21 -7.61 2.99
C GLY A 81 -5.59 -7.40 3.62
N ASP A 82 -6.64 -7.43 2.80
CA ASP A 82 -8.03 -7.35 3.26
C ASP A 82 -8.53 -8.74 3.69
N ILE A 83 -8.13 -9.16 4.89
CA ILE A 83 -8.47 -10.49 5.43
C ILE A 83 -9.98 -10.68 5.61
N ALA A 84 -10.72 -9.60 5.87
CA ALA A 84 -12.17 -9.64 6.03
C ALA A 84 -12.84 -10.00 4.70
N LEU A 85 -12.41 -9.35 3.60
CA LEU A 85 -12.90 -9.68 2.27
C LEU A 85 -12.49 -11.11 1.85
N ALA A 86 -11.25 -11.52 2.13
CA ALA A 86 -10.80 -12.88 1.84
C ALA A 86 -11.65 -13.93 2.56
N HIS A 87 -11.92 -13.72 3.86
CA HIS A 87 -12.80 -14.60 4.64
C HIS A 87 -14.21 -14.66 4.06
N GLN A 88 -14.82 -13.51 3.76
CA GLN A 88 -16.16 -13.44 3.17
C GLN A 88 -16.25 -14.24 1.86
N LEU A 89 -15.27 -14.10 0.96
CA LEU A 89 -15.26 -14.82 -0.32
C LEU A 89 -15.11 -16.33 -0.11
N LEU A 90 -14.28 -16.77 0.84
CA LEU A 90 -14.11 -18.18 1.17
C LEU A 90 -15.38 -18.77 1.79
N SER A 91 -16.08 -18.03 2.64
CA SER A 91 -17.38 -18.45 3.20
C SER A 91 -18.42 -18.65 2.11
N ALA A 92 -18.57 -17.67 1.20
CA ALA A 92 -19.50 -17.77 0.07
C ALA A 92 -19.22 -19.00 -0.82
N LEU A 93 -17.94 -19.32 -1.06
CA LEU A 93 -17.55 -20.52 -1.79
C LEU A 93 -17.99 -21.81 -1.09
N ILE A 94 -17.85 -21.88 0.24
CA ILE A 94 -18.28 -23.04 1.03
C ILE A 94 -19.80 -23.19 0.99
N GLU A 95 -20.53 -22.08 0.99
CA GLU A 95 -22.00 -22.05 0.96
C GLU A 95 -22.58 -22.28 -0.45
N GLY A 96 -21.72 -22.38 -1.48
CA GLY A 96 -22.13 -22.56 -2.88
C GLY A 96 -22.74 -21.30 -3.50
N GLU A 97 -22.48 -20.13 -2.90
CA GLU A 97 -22.96 -18.85 -3.41
C GLU A 97 -22.10 -18.36 -4.59
N PRO A 98 -22.71 -17.71 -5.59
CA PRO A 98 -21.96 -17.15 -6.70
C PRO A 98 -21.07 -15.99 -6.25
N LEU A 99 -19.77 -16.08 -6.53
CA LEU A 99 -18.84 -14.99 -6.27
C LEU A 99 -19.06 -13.82 -7.23
N SER A 100 -19.15 -12.60 -6.69
CA SER A 100 -19.14 -11.39 -7.49
C SER A 100 -17.77 -11.21 -8.18
N PRO A 101 -17.70 -11.11 -9.53
CA PRO A 101 -16.44 -10.86 -10.23
C PRO A 101 -15.77 -9.56 -9.75
N ALA A 102 -16.58 -8.54 -9.46
CA ALA A 102 -16.11 -7.27 -8.94
C ALA A 102 -15.54 -7.43 -7.52
N GLY A 103 -16.18 -8.22 -6.67
CA GLY A 103 -15.70 -8.50 -5.30
C GLY A 103 -14.37 -9.26 -5.31
N PHE A 104 -14.26 -10.29 -6.16
CA PHE A 104 -13.00 -11.03 -6.34
C PHE A 104 -11.86 -10.13 -6.86
N SER A 105 -12.16 -9.20 -7.77
CA SER A 105 -11.15 -8.25 -8.28
C SER A 105 -10.61 -7.29 -7.21
N MET A 106 -11.33 -7.13 -6.10
CA MET A 106 -10.93 -6.28 -4.97
C MET A 106 -10.21 -7.05 -3.86
N SER A 107 -10.11 -8.38 -3.94
CA SER A 107 -9.48 -9.21 -2.90
C SER A 107 -7.98 -9.39 -3.07
N VAL A 108 -7.44 -9.00 -4.23
CA VAL A 108 -6.02 -9.10 -4.53
C VAL A 108 -5.22 -8.06 -3.73
N HIS A 109 -4.01 -8.44 -3.32
CA HIS A 109 -3.19 -7.59 -2.44
C HIS A 109 -2.82 -6.25 -3.07
N ASN A 110 -2.72 -6.19 -4.39
CA ASN A 110 -2.40 -4.98 -5.16
C ASN A 110 -3.62 -4.08 -5.44
N THR A 111 -4.81 -4.36 -4.90
CA THR A 111 -5.99 -3.51 -5.11
C THR A 111 -5.76 -2.07 -4.66
N VAL A 112 -5.14 -1.85 -3.50
CA VAL A 112 -4.89 -0.50 -2.97
C VAL A 112 -4.03 0.36 -3.90
N PRO A 113 -2.80 -0.06 -4.29
CA PRO A 113 -1.98 0.74 -5.20
C PRO A 113 -2.61 0.90 -6.58
N GLY A 114 -3.31 -0.11 -7.11
CA GLY A 114 -4.00 0.00 -8.40
C GLY A 114 -5.16 0.99 -8.39
N VAL A 115 -5.93 1.04 -7.29
CA VAL A 115 -7.02 2.03 -7.15
C VAL A 115 -6.47 3.42 -6.91
N LEU A 116 -5.36 3.55 -6.18
CA LEU A 116 -4.67 4.83 -5.99
C LEU A 116 -4.16 5.39 -7.33
N ASP A 117 -3.53 4.56 -8.17
CA ASP A 117 -3.10 4.91 -9.52
C ASP A 117 -4.29 5.38 -10.38
N LEU A 118 -5.40 4.61 -10.36
CA LEU A 118 -6.62 4.97 -11.08
C LEU A 118 -7.27 6.27 -10.57
N ALA A 119 -7.28 6.49 -9.26
CA ALA A 119 -7.81 7.70 -8.65
C ALA A 119 -6.98 8.94 -9.04
N ARG A 120 -5.66 8.79 -9.15
CA ARG A 120 -4.74 9.84 -9.64
C ARG A 120 -4.78 10.00 -11.16
N LYS A 121 -5.44 9.10 -11.88
CA LYS A 121 -5.37 8.98 -13.36
C LYS A 121 -3.93 8.88 -13.85
N ALA A 122 -3.11 8.19 -13.08
CA ALA A 122 -1.70 7.98 -13.38
C ALA A 122 -1.52 6.66 -14.16
N ARG A 123 -0.28 6.42 -14.60
CA ARG A 123 0.16 5.13 -15.17
C ARG A 123 1.49 4.76 -14.54
N ILE A 124 1.50 4.70 -13.20
CA ILE A 124 2.71 4.47 -12.42
C ILE A 124 2.89 2.99 -12.08
N GLY A 125 4.15 2.56 -12.06
CA GLY A 125 4.49 1.22 -11.63
C GLY A 125 4.18 1.06 -10.15
N HIS A 126 3.60 -0.08 -9.78
CA HIS A 126 3.38 -0.42 -8.38
C HIS A 126 3.80 -1.85 -8.05
N THR A 127 4.35 -2.03 -6.84
CA THR A 127 4.61 -3.33 -6.21
C THR A 127 3.72 -3.47 -4.98
N ALA A 128 3.24 -4.69 -4.71
CA ALA A 128 2.51 -5.02 -3.49
C ALA A 128 3.27 -6.12 -2.72
N ILE A 129 3.58 -5.88 -1.45
CA ILE A 129 4.46 -6.74 -0.62
C ILE A 129 3.73 -7.22 0.63
N ALA A 130 3.85 -8.52 0.89
CA ALA A 130 3.52 -9.17 2.15
C ALA A 130 4.67 -10.08 2.57
N ALA A 131 5.26 -9.82 3.75
CA ALA A 131 6.39 -10.58 4.28
C ALA A 131 6.27 -10.81 5.80
N GLY A 132 5.05 -11.05 6.29
CA GLY A 132 4.84 -11.28 7.72
C GLY A 132 5.24 -10.06 8.57
N ALA A 133 5.97 -10.29 9.65
CA ALA A 133 6.48 -9.21 10.51
C ALA A 133 7.54 -8.33 9.81
N GLN A 134 8.12 -8.82 8.71
CA GLN A 134 9.17 -8.13 7.93
C GLN A 134 8.56 -7.32 6.77
N THR A 135 7.23 -7.19 6.70
CA THR A 135 6.53 -6.49 5.61
C THR A 135 7.01 -5.06 5.42
N LEU A 136 7.18 -4.31 6.52
CA LEU A 136 7.64 -2.92 6.44
C LEU A 136 9.10 -2.84 5.95
N SER A 137 9.99 -3.65 6.52
CA SER A 137 11.41 -3.65 6.14
C SER A 137 11.60 -4.07 4.68
N ALA A 138 10.90 -5.13 4.23
CA ALA A 138 10.90 -5.54 2.83
C ALA A 138 10.37 -4.44 1.91
N GLY A 139 9.32 -3.73 2.32
CA GLY A 139 8.79 -2.56 1.62
C GLY A 139 9.80 -1.43 1.44
N LEU A 140 10.52 -1.08 2.49
CA LEU A 140 11.54 -0.04 2.44
C LEU A 140 12.72 -0.44 1.54
N VAL A 141 13.12 -1.71 1.54
CA VAL A 141 14.17 -2.24 0.65
C VAL A 141 13.72 -2.18 -0.82
N GLU A 142 12.48 -2.57 -1.13
CA GLU A 142 11.92 -2.43 -2.48
C GLU A 142 11.87 -0.97 -2.93
N ALA A 143 11.42 -0.06 -2.06
CA ALA A 143 11.37 1.36 -2.36
C ALA A 143 12.77 1.92 -2.66
N TRP A 144 13.77 1.50 -1.87
CA TRP A 144 15.17 1.85 -2.10
C TRP A 144 15.67 1.38 -3.47
N PHE A 145 15.43 0.11 -3.82
CA PHE A 145 15.85 -0.42 -5.12
C PHE A 145 15.16 0.28 -6.29
N ARG A 146 13.87 0.62 -6.17
CA ARG A 146 13.16 1.40 -7.18
C ARG A 146 13.75 2.79 -7.36
N LEU A 147 14.09 3.47 -6.27
CA LEU A 147 14.77 4.78 -6.34
C LEU A 147 16.14 4.67 -7.00
N ALA A 148 16.92 3.65 -6.67
CA ALA A 148 18.24 3.43 -7.25
C ALA A 148 18.20 3.03 -8.74
N ALA A 149 17.14 2.35 -9.18
CA ALA A 149 16.99 1.88 -10.56
C ALA A 149 16.40 2.94 -11.51
N ARG A 150 15.82 4.04 -10.99
CA ARG A 150 15.29 5.13 -11.82
C ARG A 150 16.45 5.91 -12.47
N PRO A 151 16.51 6.01 -13.82
CA PRO A 151 17.52 6.84 -14.47
C PRO A 151 17.32 8.32 -14.07
N ARG A 152 18.43 9.02 -13.83
CA ARG A 152 18.45 10.45 -13.51
C ARG A 152 18.08 11.31 -14.72
#